data_AF-A0A1F8CSD4-F1
#
_entry.id   AF-A0A1F8CSD4-F1
#
_cell.length_a   1.000
_cell.length_b   1.000
_cell.length_c   1.000
_cell.angle_alpha   90.00
_cell.angle_beta   90.00
_cell.angle_gamma   90.00
#
_symmetry.space_group_name_H-M   'P 1'
#
loop_
_entity.id
_entity.type
_entity.pdbx_description
1 polymer ?
#
loop_
_entity_poly.entity_id
_entity_poly.type
_entity_poly.pdbx_seq_one_letter_code
_entity_poly.pdbx_strand_id
1 'polypeptide(L)'
;MLFFAIIVGSLLWSLVMFRSGLLYEYGIGFWGPHGHDGMWHLALIESLSRGSNEIPILAGNNLTNYHIGFDLFLAVINKLTGISSSFLYFQLFPVVASLSIGYLVYKFVFLLTNNKRQALGALVFVYLGGSWGWVVTLVRGQGLGGESMFWSQQAISTLVNPPFAMSLITLLLGLIFLTRYVNKNRGYDFFGAVVFFVLSIQIKVYGGLIVLFALLLTGLWWYLVKRRLGILVMFGVVLILIWLTFPAFRGQGASLLVFKPFWFLETMMQISDRVGWPRFGEAMVNYRYGNVWLKAFLAYAVAFMVFWYGNMGMRFLAEYEITTWFWNYRKMGAVRVFLLSCIACGIVVPMLFLQKGTPWNTIQFFYYTLFFMSIIAGIRLGKVKQKRYWLILGVFLIPTTLGTLKNIYLTKQPPAYLSRAENEALLFLKTQPEGIVLTYLFDEIKSGRAKAPKPLYLYVTSSYVAAFSGKSVFLEDEMNLEITQYNWKDRKEEINQFYNSLDQQYVRDFLKKNNISYIYWVKPERARLGETQLGIERIYENQEVDIYKVIE
;
A
#
# COMPACT_ATOMS: atom_id res chain seq x y z
N MET A 1 -12.67 14.28 25.10
CA MET A 1 -12.65 14.70 23.68
C MET A 1 -11.47 14.11 22.90
N LEU A 2 -10.21 14.27 23.35
CA LEU A 2 -9.04 13.68 22.66
C LEU A 2 -9.14 12.15 22.53
N PHE A 3 -9.26 11.45 23.65
CA PHE A 3 -9.37 9.99 23.66
C PHE A 3 -10.55 9.50 22.82
N PHE A 4 -11.70 10.16 22.93
CA PHE A 4 -12.86 9.87 22.10
C PHE A 4 -12.56 9.99 20.59
N ALA A 5 -11.92 11.09 20.15
CA ALA A 5 -11.57 11.28 18.74
C ALA A 5 -10.59 10.20 18.23
N ILE A 6 -9.59 9.85 19.05
CA ILE A 6 -8.62 8.79 18.71
C ILE A 6 -9.31 7.42 18.65
N ILE A 7 -10.13 7.07 19.64
CA ILE A 7 -10.80 5.77 19.70
C ILE A 7 -11.78 5.62 18.53
N VAL A 8 -12.63 6.61 18.28
CA VAL A 8 -13.61 6.54 17.18
C VAL A 8 -12.90 6.52 15.82
N GLY A 9 -11.90 7.39 15.62
CA GLY A 9 -11.11 7.38 14.39
C GLY A 9 -10.38 6.06 14.15
N SER A 10 -9.79 5.50 15.20
CA SER A 10 -9.08 4.21 15.13
C SER A 10 -10.02 3.04 14.86
N LEU A 11 -11.23 3.05 15.45
CA LEU A 11 -12.27 2.08 15.15
C LEU A 11 -12.65 2.15 13.66
N LEU A 12 -12.95 3.34 13.14
CA LEU A 12 -13.34 3.51 11.75
C LEU A 12 -12.26 3.04 10.76
N TRP A 13 -11.00 3.40 11.01
CA TRP A 13 -9.88 2.93 10.19
C TRP A 13 -9.69 1.42 10.29
N SER A 14 -9.76 0.84 11.49
CA SER A 14 -9.51 -0.59 11.68
C SER A 14 -10.56 -1.46 10.98
N LEU A 15 -11.80 -0.97 10.82
CA LEU A 15 -12.89 -1.68 10.15
C LEU A 15 -12.58 -2.03 8.67
N VAL A 16 -11.64 -1.36 8.01
CA VAL A 16 -11.29 -1.67 6.61
C VAL A 16 -10.53 -2.98 6.47
N MET A 17 -9.87 -3.44 7.55
CA MET A 17 -9.06 -4.66 7.55
C MET A 17 -9.63 -5.76 8.44
N PHE A 18 -10.26 -5.39 9.56
CA PHE A 18 -10.55 -6.30 10.68
C PHE A 18 -11.33 -7.56 10.30
N ARG A 19 -12.21 -7.49 9.28
CA ARG A 19 -13.02 -8.62 8.82
C ARG A 19 -12.25 -9.63 7.97
N SER A 20 -11.17 -9.19 7.33
CA SER A 20 -10.34 -10.04 6.47
C SER A 20 -9.55 -11.02 7.33
N GLY A 21 -9.37 -12.26 6.84
CA GLY A 21 -8.61 -13.28 7.58
C GLY A 21 -9.39 -13.96 8.72
N LEU A 22 -10.65 -13.57 8.97
CA LEU A 22 -11.55 -14.27 9.90
C LEU A 22 -12.24 -15.45 9.21
N LEU A 23 -12.52 -16.51 9.99
CA LEU A 23 -13.26 -17.68 9.53
C LEU A 23 -14.79 -17.45 9.60
N TYR A 24 -15.48 -17.70 8.50
CA TYR A 24 -16.93 -17.64 8.34
C TYR A 24 -17.50 -19.01 7.93
N GLU A 25 -18.82 -19.09 7.71
CA GLU A 25 -19.49 -20.32 7.23
C GLU A 25 -18.93 -20.81 5.89
N TYR A 26 -18.64 -19.90 4.96
CA TYR A 26 -18.07 -20.20 3.64
C TYR A 26 -16.53 -20.36 3.63
N GLY A 27 -15.86 -20.17 4.76
CA GLY A 27 -14.39 -20.13 4.85
C GLY A 27 -13.86 -18.75 5.23
N ILE A 28 -12.63 -18.43 4.84
CA ILE A 28 -11.96 -17.18 5.21
C ILE A 28 -12.26 -16.10 4.18
N GLY A 29 -12.85 -14.98 4.61
CA GLY A 29 -13.20 -13.87 3.71
C GLY A 29 -12.14 -12.79 3.62
N PHE A 30 -12.03 -12.11 2.47
CA PHE A 30 -11.12 -11.00 2.22
C PHE A 30 -11.83 -9.83 1.52
N TRP A 31 -11.72 -8.64 2.11
CA TRP A 31 -12.29 -7.39 1.59
C TRP A 31 -11.23 -6.47 0.99
N GLY A 32 -11.64 -5.57 0.08
CA GLY A 32 -10.71 -4.67 -0.59
C GLY A 32 -9.60 -5.43 -1.34
N PRO A 33 -8.34 -4.98 -1.28
CA PRO A 33 -7.23 -5.64 -1.97
C PRO A 33 -6.64 -6.83 -1.20
N HIS A 34 -7.22 -7.22 -0.05
CA HIS A 34 -6.59 -8.19 0.86
C HIS A 34 -6.54 -9.62 0.33
N GLY A 35 -7.36 -9.97 -0.67
CA GLY A 35 -7.24 -11.26 -1.37
C GLY A 35 -6.00 -11.35 -2.27
N HIS A 36 -5.29 -10.24 -2.50
CA HIS A 36 -4.04 -10.17 -3.26
C HIS A 36 -2.91 -9.60 -2.40
N ASP A 37 -2.96 -8.30 -2.12
CA ASP A 37 -1.90 -7.58 -1.39
C ASP A 37 -1.74 -8.13 0.04
N GLY A 38 -2.85 -8.52 0.68
CA GLY A 38 -2.82 -9.16 1.99
C GLY A 38 -2.10 -10.50 1.95
N MET A 39 -2.35 -11.31 0.92
CA MET A 39 -1.71 -12.62 0.74
C MET A 39 -0.19 -12.47 0.54
N TRP A 40 0.22 -11.47 -0.23
CA TRP A 40 1.63 -11.16 -0.47
C TRP A 40 2.37 -10.89 0.84
N HIS A 41 1.81 -10.03 1.69
CA HIS A 41 2.39 -9.73 2.98
C HIS A 41 2.41 -10.95 3.91
N LEU A 42 1.35 -11.75 3.95
CA LEU A 42 1.34 -12.97 4.76
C LEU A 42 2.39 -13.99 4.30
N ALA A 43 2.54 -14.21 2.99
CA ALA A 43 3.56 -15.09 2.43
C ALA A 43 4.98 -14.65 2.83
N LEU A 44 5.27 -13.34 2.76
CA LEU A 44 6.54 -12.78 3.20
C LEU A 44 6.76 -12.95 4.70
N ILE A 45 5.77 -12.63 5.53
CA ILE A 45 5.84 -12.75 6.99
C ILE A 45 6.14 -14.20 7.39
N GLU A 46 5.42 -15.17 6.80
CA GLU A 46 5.65 -16.59 7.07
C GLU A 46 7.06 -17.01 6.62
N SER A 47 7.51 -16.61 5.42
CA SER A 47 8.87 -16.90 4.92
C SER A 47 9.96 -16.36 5.84
N LEU A 48 9.86 -15.08 6.21
CA LEU A 48 10.82 -14.39 7.07
C LEU A 48 10.81 -14.96 8.50
N SER A 49 9.67 -15.40 9.02
CA SER A 49 9.58 -16.01 10.36
C SER A 49 10.42 -17.29 10.47
N ARG A 50 10.52 -18.05 9.36
CA ARG A 50 11.38 -19.24 9.23
C ARG A 50 12.86 -18.90 9.02
N GLY A 51 13.19 -17.62 8.83
CA GLY A 51 14.56 -17.16 8.59
C GLY A 51 15.00 -17.30 7.14
N SER A 52 14.06 -17.48 6.20
CA SER A 52 14.36 -17.49 4.77
C SER A 52 14.50 -16.06 4.24
N ASN A 53 15.49 -15.85 3.38
CA ASN A 53 15.62 -14.63 2.57
C ASN A 53 15.09 -14.83 1.14
N GLU A 54 14.51 -16.00 0.85
CA GLU A 54 13.92 -16.31 -0.45
C GLU A 54 12.56 -15.63 -0.62
N ILE A 55 12.26 -15.27 -1.87
CA ILE A 55 10.91 -14.85 -2.24
C ILE A 55 9.99 -16.09 -2.23
N PRO A 56 8.91 -16.09 -1.42
CA PRO A 56 8.12 -17.32 -1.18
C PRO A 56 7.31 -17.82 -2.38
N ILE A 57 7.16 -16.98 -3.40
CA ILE A 57 6.33 -17.25 -4.60
C ILE A 57 7.17 -17.61 -5.84
N LEU A 58 8.49 -17.68 -5.70
CA LEU A 58 9.40 -18.02 -6.79
C LEU A 58 10.63 -18.75 -6.23
N ALA A 59 10.42 -20.00 -5.81
CA ALA A 59 11.41 -20.81 -5.11
C ALA A 59 12.81 -20.78 -5.76
N GLY A 60 13.86 -20.74 -4.94
CA GLY A 60 15.27 -20.66 -5.39
C GLY A 60 15.73 -19.26 -5.81
N ASN A 61 14.93 -18.21 -5.56
CA ASN A 61 15.35 -16.82 -5.76
C ASN A 61 15.37 -16.08 -4.42
N ASN A 62 16.36 -15.22 -4.22
CA ASN A 62 16.40 -14.29 -3.08
C ASN A 62 15.42 -13.14 -3.30
N LEU A 63 14.87 -12.60 -2.21
CA LEU A 63 14.03 -11.41 -2.24
C LEU A 63 14.86 -10.18 -2.59
N THR A 64 14.46 -9.47 -3.65
CA THR A 64 15.13 -8.28 -4.20
C THR A 64 14.07 -7.28 -4.66
N ASN A 65 14.49 -6.02 -4.87
CA ASN A 65 13.65 -4.90 -5.28
C ASN A 65 12.43 -4.67 -4.38
N TYR A 66 12.55 -4.99 -3.09
CA TYR A 66 11.46 -4.92 -2.11
C TYR A 66 11.91 -4.27 -0.79
N HIS A 67 10.96 -3.66 -0.07
CA HIS A 67 11.19 -3.02 1.22
C HIS A 67 10.68 -3.91 2.36
N ILE A 68 11.58 -4.68 2.97
CA ILE A 68 11.20 -5.75 3.91
C ILE A 68 10.78 -5.27 5.31
N GLY A 69 10.95 -3.99 5.64
CA GLY A 69 10.92 -3.52 7.03
C GLY A 69 9.60 -3.75 7.75
N PHE A 70 8.47 -3.67 7.04
CA PHE A 70 7.15 -3.97 7.62
C PHE A 70 6.97 -5.47 7.87
N ASP A 71 7.22 -6.31 6.86
CA ASP A 71 7.01 -7.76 6.96
C ASP A 71 7.99 -8.38 7.94
N LEU A 72 9.24 -7.92 7.97
CA LEU A 72 10.24 -8.35 8.95
C LEU A 72 9.80 -8.00 10.37
N PHE A 73 9.24 -6.81 10.59
CA PHE A 73 8.74 -6.43 11.91
C PHE A 73 7.63 -7.38 12.40
N LEU A 74 6.66 -7.71 11.54
CA LEU A 74 5.61 -8.66 11.91
C LEU A 74 6.12 -10.10 12.01
N ALA A 75 7.09 -10.51 11.17
CA ALA A 75 7.73 -11.82 11.25
C ALA A 75 8.47 -12.03 12.57
N VAL A 76 9.17 -11.00 13.06
CA VAL A 76 9.82 -11.03 14.38
C VAL A 76 8.78 -11.20 15.49
N ILE A 77 7.65 -10.48 15.44
CA ILE A 77 6.58 -10.63 16.44
C ILE A 77 5.97 -12.04 16.35
N ASN A 78 5.66 -12.52 15.15
CA ASN A 78 5.13 -13.87 14.93
C ASN A 78 6.07 -14.92 15.52
N LYS A 79 7.38 -14.84 15.23
CA LYS A 79 8.39 -15.77 15.72
C LYS A 79 8.56 -15.73 17.24
N LEU A 80 8.54 -14.54 17.85
CA LEU A 80 8.75 -14.38 19.29
C LEU A 80 7.50 -14.73 20.13
N THR A 81 6.30 -14.54 19.58
CA THR A 81 5.04 -14.68 20.34
C THR A 81 4.22 -15.90 19.96
N GLY A 82 4.46 -16.49 18.78
CA GLY A 82 3.62 -17.56 18.22
C GLY A 82 2.26 -17.08 17.69
N ILE A 83 1.96 -15.78 17.74
CA ILE A 83 0.69 -15.23 17.23
C ILE A 83 0.69 -15.33 15.69
N SER A 84 -0.39 -15.86 15.10
CA SER A 84 -0.47 -16.07 13.65
C SER A 84 -0.27 -14.78 12.85
N SER A 85 0.40 -14.89 11.71
CA SER A 85 0.65 -13.79 10.77
C SER A 85 -0.65 -13.09 10.34
N SER A 86 -1.69 -13.88 10.02
CA SER A 86 -3.02 -13.38 9.68
C SER A 86 -3.62 -12.49 10.78
N PHE A 87 -3.57 -12.94 12.04
CA PHE A 87 -4.09 -12.15 13.17
C PHE A 87 -3.29 -10.87 13.40
N LEU A 88 -1.95 -10.97 13.34
CA LEU A 88 -1.08 -9.80 13.45
C LEU A 88 -1.37 -8.76 12.37
N TYR A 89 -1.55 -9.19 11.12
CA TYR A 89 -1.73 -8.32 9.97
C TYR A 89 -3.14 -7.69 9.91
N PHE A 90 -4.21 -8.47 10.12
CA PHE A 90 -5.59 -8.00 9.91
C PHE A 90 -6.28 -7.47 11.16
N GLN A 91 -5.97 -7.99 12.35
CA GLN A 91 -6.68 -7.62 13.58
C GLN A 91 -5.83 -6.76 14.51
N LEU A 92 -4.57 -7.14 14.78
CA LEU A 92 -3.74 -6.43 15.76
C LEU A 92 -3.09 -5.17 15.20
N PHE A 93 -2.36 -5.28 14.09
CA PHE A 93 -1.63 -4.16 13.50
C PHE A 93 -2.54 -2.96 13.18
N PRO A 94 -3.73 -3.12 12.56
CA PRO A 94 -4.57 -1.98 12.20
C PRO A 94 -5.02 -1.17 13.42
N VAL A 95 -5.31 -1.85 14.54
CA VAL A 95 -5.68 -1.19 15.80
C VAL A 95 -4.48 -0.46 16.40
N VAL A 96 -3.33 -1.12 16.48
CA VAL A 96 -2.12 -0.53 17.07
C VAL A 96 -1.64 0.66 16.24
N ALA A 97 -1.63 0.51 14.92
CA ALA A 97 -1.19 1.54 13.99
C ALA A 97 -2.13 2.75 14.01
N SER A 98 -3.44 2.55 13.98
CA SER A 98 -4.38 3.67 13.98
C SER A 98 -4.36 4.47 15.28
N LEU A 99 -4.25 3.79 16.44
CA LEU A 99 -4.07 4.46 17.73
C LEU A 99 -2.76 5.24 17.78
N SER A 100 -1.67 4.62 17.29
CA SER A 100 -0.34 5.23 17.28
C SER A 100 -0.30 6.48 16.40
N ILE A 101 -0.83 6.41 15.17
CA ILE A 101 -0.91 7.55 14.26
C ILE A 101 -1.74 8.67 14.89
N GLY A 102 -2.91 8.36 15.47
CA GLY A 102 -3.73 9.35 16.16
C GLY A 102 -2.98 10.05 17.29
N TYR A 103 -2.38 9.29 18.20
CA TYR A 103 -1.59 9.85 19.29
C TYR A 103 -0.43 10.72 18.79
N LEU A 104 0.32 10.23 17.80
CA LEU A 104 1.50 10.91 17.27
C LEU A 104 1.15 12.18 16.49
N VAL A 105 0.05 12.19 15.71
CA VAL A 105 -0.45 13.41 15.06
C VAL A 105 -0.81 14.46 16.10
N TYR A 106 -1.55 14.08 17.14
CA TYR A 106 -1.90 15.01 18.22
C TYR A 106 -0.64 15.61 18.86
N LYS A 107 0.30 14.74 19.24
CA LYS A 107 1.55 15.13 19.89
C LYS A 107 2.39 16.04 18.99
N PHE A 108 2.56 15.68 17.73
CA PHE A 108 3.30 16.47 16.74
C PHE A 108 2.68 17.86 16.56
N VAL A 109 1.38 17.94 16.29
CA VAL A 109 0.71 19.23 16.05
C VAL A 109 0.67 20.08 17.31
N PHE A 110 0.48 19.48 18.49
CA PHE A 110 0.56 20.20 19.76
C PHE A 110 1.96 20.77 19.99
N LEU A 111 3.02 20.01 19.71
CA LEU A 111 4.41 20.51 19.80
C LEU A 111 4.68 21.63 18.78
N LEU A 112 4.10 21.55 17.58
CA LEU A 112 4.29 22.53 16.52
C LEU A 112 3.54 23.85 16.77
N THR A 113 2.36 23.78 17.40
CA THR A 113 1.42 24.91 17.48
C THR A 113 1.16 25.42 18.91
N ASN A 114 1.52 24.62 19.91
CA ASN A 114 1.16 24.79 21.32
C ASN A 114 -0.37 24.98 21.53
N ASN A 115 -1.20 24.38 20.67
CA ASN A 115 -2.64 24.58 20.70
C ASN A 115 -3.42 23.26 20.58
N LYS A 116 -4.18 22.92 21.63
CA LYS A 116 -4.97 21.68 21.69
C LYS A 116 -6.06 21.61 20.62
N ARG A 117 -6.70 22.73 20.25
CA ARG A 117 -7.77 22.75 19.23
C ARG A 117 -7.22 22.48 17.83
N GLN A 118 -6.03 23.02 17.53
CA GLN A 118 -5.35 22.75 16.26
C GLN A 118 -4.93 21.29 16.15
N ALA A 119 -4.40 20.72 17.24
CA ALA A 119 -4.07 19.30 17.31
C ALA A 119 -5.32 18.40 17.14
N LEU A 120 -6.44 18.75 17.78
CA LEU A 120 -7.71 18.04 17.61
C LEU A 120 -8.30 18.18 16.20
N GLY A 121 -8.20 19.37 15.60
CA GLY A 121 -8.61 19.58 14.20
C GLY A 121 -7.80 18.73 13.23
N ALA A 122 -6.50 18.61 13.45
CA ALA A 122 -5.63 17.74 12.64
C ALA A 122 -6.04 16.28 12.75
N LEU A 123 -6.40 15.79 13.95
CA LEU A 123 -6.92 14.43 14.10
C LEU A 123 -8.18 14.17 13.30
N VAL A 124 -9.14 15.09 13.35
CA VAL A 124 -10.40 14.96 12.61
C VAL A 124 -10.14 14.83 11.12
N PHE A 125 -9.28 15.69 10.55
CA PHE A 125 -8.92 15.60 9.14
C PHE A 125 -8.08 14.39 8.78
N VAL A 126 -7.16 13.96 9.66
CA VAL A 126 -6.37 12.75 9.40
C VAL A 126 -7.28 11.54 9.34
N TYR A 127 -8.21 11.35 10.28
CA TYR A 127 -9.09 10.18 10.26
C TYR A 127 -10.21 10.26 9.21
N LEU A 128 -10.81 11.43 9.02
CA LEU A 128 -12.05 11.60 8.25
C LEU A 128 -11.88 12.43 6.97
N GLY A 129 -10.67 12.83 6.62
CA GLY A 129 -10.40 13.54 5.38
C GLY A 129 -10.82 12.68 4.18
N GLY A 130 -11.89 13.08 3.50
CA GLY A 130 -12.38 12.46 2.27
C GLY A 130 -12.10 13.27 1.01
N SER A 131 -12.37 12.69 -0.16
CA SER A 131 -12.41 13.37 -1.46
C SER A 131 -13.83 13.82 -1.79
N TRP A 132 -13.99 14.65 -2.83
CA TRP A 132 -15.30 14.98 -3.42
C TRP A 132 -15.85 13.88 -4.34
N GLY A 133 -15.27 12.68 -4.34
CA GLY A 133 -15.69 11.62 -5.27
C GLY A 133 -17.14 11.18 -5.06
N TRP A 134 -17.66 11.34 -3.84
CA TRP A 134 -19.06 11.09 -3.52
C TRP A 134 -20.02 12.04 -4.24
N VAL A 135 -19.59 13.26 -4.60
CA VAL A 135 -20.40 14.17 -5.43
C VAL A 135 -20.52 13.61 -6.83
N VAL A 136 -19.42 13.11 -7.39
CA VAL A 136 -19.41 12.50 -8.72
C VAL A 136 -20.33 11.27 -8.76
N THR A 137 -20.25 10.39 -7.75
CA THR A 137 -21.13 9.21 -7.69
C THR A 137 -22.59 9.60 -7.45
N LEU A 138 -22.89 10.61 -6.64
CA LEU A 138 -24.26 11.09 -6.44
C LEU A 138 -24.87 11.66 -7.72
N VAL A 139 -24.13 12.51 -8.46
CA VAL A 139 -24.59 13.07 -9.74
C VAL A 139 -24.86 11.96 -10.76
N ARG A 140 -24.12 10.85 -10.69
CA ARG A 140 -24.32 9.65 -11.53
C ARG A 140 -25.43 8.71 -11.03
N GLY A 141 -26.11 9.02 -9.93
CA GLY A 141 -27.13 8.13 -9.35
C GLY A 141 -26.58 6.87 -8.69
N GLN A 142 -25.27 6.81 -8.40
CA GLN A 142 -24.57 5.64 -7.83
C GLN A 142 -24.51 5.68 -6.28
N GLY A 143 -25.09 6.71 -5.65
CA GLY A 143 -25.08 6.88 -4.20
C GLY A 143 -23.77 7.46 -3.66
N LEU A 144 -23.51 7.27 -2.36
CA LEU A 144 -22.27 7.71 -1.71
C LEU A 144 -21.13 6.74 -2.02
N GLY A 145 -20.02 7.23 -2.56
CA GLY A 145 -18.86 6.39 -2.88
C GLY A 145 -17.73 7.20 -3.50
N GLY A 146 -17.00 6.60 -4.45
CA GLY A 146 -16.03 7.32 -5.27
C GLY A 146 -14.74 7.70 -4.56
N GLU A 147 -14.30 6.95 -3.55
CA GLU A 147 -13.06 7.24 -2.83
C GLU A 147 -11.87 7.50 -3.77
N SER A 148 -11.66 6.58 -4.71
CA SER A 148 -10.59 6.59 -5.71
C SER A 148 -11.01 7.21 -7.05
N MET A 149 -12.07 8.03 -7.07
CA MET A 149 -12.57 8.68 -8.29
C MET A 149 -11.49 9.52 -8.98
N PHE A 150 -10.58 10.07 -8.17
CA PHE A 150 -9.44 10.88 -8.61
C PHE A 150 -8.10 10.14 -8.38
N TRP A 151 -8.09 8.82 -8.60
CA TRP A 151 -6.96 7.88 -8.43
C TRP A 151 -6.44 7.64 -7.00
N SER A 152 -6.49 8.62 -6.10
CA SER A 152 -5.94 8.45 -4.75
C SER A 152 -6.91 7.75 -3.80
N GLN A 153 -6.37 6.90 -2.93
CA GLN A 153 -7.09 6.48 -1.72
C GLN A 153 -7.27 7.67 -0.76
N GLN A 154 -8.25 7.58 0.13
CA GLN A 154 -8.56 8.63 1.11
C GLN A 154 -8.25 8.14 2.53
N ALA A 155 -8.49 9.00 3.53
CA ALA A 155 -8.08 8.74 4.92
C ALA A 155 -8.56 7.39 5.45
N ILE A 156 -9.81 7.02 5.15
CA ILE A 156 -10.43 5.78 5.64
C ILE A 156 -9.66 4.53 5.23
N SER A 157 -9.04 4.50 4.04
CA SER A 157 -8.27 3.36 3.53
C SER A 157 -6.78 3.42 3.88
N THR A 158 -6.35 4.31 4.79
CA THR A 158 -4.93 4.46 5.16
C THR A 158 -4.30 3.13 5.59
N LEU A 159 -5.03 2.30 6.34
CA LEU A 159 -4.50 1.04 6.87
C LEU A 159 -4.43 -0.07 5.83
N VAL A 160 -5.16 0.04 4.71
CA VAL A 160 -5.22 -0.97 3.65
C VAL A 160 -3.85 -1.29 3.06
N ASN A 161 -2.91 -0.34 3.17
CA ASN A 161 -1.49 -0.50 2.89
C ASN A 161 -0.71 -0.37 4.22
N PRO A 162 -0.53 -1.47 4.97
CA PRO A 162 0.16 -1.45 6.25
C PRO A 162 1.60 -0.90 6.20
N PRO A 163 2.42 -1.16 5.16
CA PRO A 163 3.71 -0.50 5.01
C PRO A 163 3.60 1.04 4.97
N PHE A 164 2.58 1.58 4.28
CA PHE A 164 2.30 3.02 4.30
C PHE A 164 1.87 3.51 5.69
N ALA A 165 0.96 2.80 6.37
CA ALA A 165 0.55 3.18 7.73
C ALA A 165 1.73 3.18 8.72
N MET A 166 2.61 2.18 8.65
CA MET A 166 3.81 2.10 9.48
C MET A 166 4.81 3.21 9.14
N SER A 167 4.95 3.58 7.86
CA SER A 167 5.81 4.69 7.46
C SER A 167 5.31 6.04 8.00
N LEU A 168 4.00 6.23 8.16
CA LEU A 168 3.45 7.43 8.81
C LEU A 168 3.85 7.49 10.29
N ILE A 169 3.90 6.36 11.00
CA ILE A 169 4.35 6.30 12.40
C ILE A 169 5.81 6.72 12.51
N THR A 170 6.71 6.15 11.69
CA THR A 170 8.13 6.53 11.71
C THR A 170 8.34 7.97 11.26
N LEU A 171 7.60 8.43 10.24
CA LEU A 171 7.64 9.82 9.79
C LEU A 171 7.21 10.80 10.88
N LEU A 172 6.12 10.52 11.60
CA LEU A 172 5.65 11.37 12.70
C LEU A 172 6.63 11.38 13.88
N LEU A 173 7.22 10.23 14.22
CA LEU A 173 8.27 10.16 15.25
C LEU A 173 9.48 11.01 14.84
N GLY A 174 9.97 10.84 13.60
CA GLY A 174 11.05 11.66 13.05
C GLY A 174 10.73 13.15 13.06
N LEU A 175 9.50 13.54 12.72
CA LEU A 175 9.02 14.93 12.78
C LEU A 175 8.94 15.48 14.21
N ILE A 176 8.52 14.69 15.19
CA ILE A 176 8.50 15.09 16.60
C ILE A 176 9.93 15.38 17.09
N PHE A 177 10.87 14.49 16.78
CA PHE A 177 12.28 14.67 17.11
C PHE A 177 12.89 15.86 16.37
N LEU A 178 12.63 16.00 15.07
CA LEU A 178 13.05 17.17 14.28
C LEU A 178 12.52 18.48 14.87
N THR A 179 11.24 18.51 15.29
CA THR A 179 10.64 19.70 15.91
C THR A 179 11.35 20.06 17.22
N ARG A 180 11.67 19.07 18.05
CA ARG A 180 12.41 19.28 19.31
C ARG A 180 13.84 19.71 19.04
N TYR A 181 14.51 19.12 18.07
CA TYR A 181 15.86 19.49 17.64
C TYR A 181 15.90 20.94 17.15
N VAL A 182 14.99 21.35 16.27
CA VAL A 182 14.92 22.74 15.77
C VAL A 182 14.70 23.74 16.91
N ASN A 183 13.94 23.36 17.94
CA ASN A 183 13.61 24.25 19.06
C ASN A 183 14.68 24.26 20.17
N LYS A 184 15.32 23.13 20.47
CA LYS A 184 16.21 22.95 21.62
C LYS A 184 17.65 22.60 21.28
N ASN A 185 17.94 22.26 20.02
CA ASN A 185 19.26 21.89 19.50
C ASN A 185 19.99 20.79 20.28
N ARG A 186 19.27 19.74 20.71
CA ARG A 186 19.83 18.64 21.51
C ARG A 186 20.25 17.48 20.61
N GLY A 187 21.44 16.92 20.86
CA GLY A 187 22.00 15.84 20.04
C GLY A 187 21.12 14.58 19.97
N TYR A 188 20.53 14.15 21.10
CA TYR A 188 19.64 12.97 21.09
C TYR A 188 18.36 13.20 20.26
N ASP A 189 17.87 14.45 20.13
CA ASP A 189 16.73 14.76 19.26
C ASP A 189 17.15 14.69 17.78
N PHE A 190 18.39 15.08 17.46
CA PHE A 190 18.97 14.87 16.14
C PHE A 190 19.09 13.37 15.81
N PHE A 191 19.68 12.58 16.70
CA PHE A 191 19.83 11.13 16.50
C PHE A 191 18.48 10.43 16.39
N GLY A 192 17.51 10.79 17.23
CA GLY A 192 16.15 10.27 17.14
C GLY A 192 15.51 10.55 15.78
N ALA A 193 15.64 11.77 15.26
CA ALA A 193 15.14 12.11 13.93
C ALA A 193 15.82 11.27 12.83
N VAL A 194 17.15 11.13 12.87
CA VAL A 194 17.92 10.32 11.91
C VAL A 194 17.44 8.87 11.91
N VAL A 195 17.32 8.22 13.08
CA VAL A 195 16.91 6.82 13.20
C VAL A 195 15.56 6.60 12.53
N PHE A 196 14.55 7.41 12.88
CA PHE A 196 13.21 7.23 12.33
C PHE A 196 13.12 7.58 10.84
N PHE A 197 13.90 8.54 10.36
CA PHE A 197 13.97 8.87 8.94
C PHE A 197 14.67 7.80 8.10
N VAL A 198 15.71 7.14 8.63
CA VAL A 198 16.33 5.98 7.99
C VAL A 198 15.36 4.79 7.97
N LEU A 199 14.68 4.49 9.07
CA LEU A 199 13.70 3.39 9.12
C LEU A 199 12.57 3.56 8.08
N SER A 200 12.15 4.78 7.79
CA SER A 200 11.09 5.05 6.81
C SER A 200 11.38 4.48 5.41
N ILE A 201 12.64 4.45 4.93
CA ILE A 201 12.95 3.86 3.61
C ILE A 201 12.74 2.35 3.60
N GLN A 202 13.10 1.68 4.70
CA GLN A 202 13.04 0.22 4.84
C GLN A 202 11.60 -0.26 5.00
N ILE A 203 10.74 0.58 5.58
CA ILE A 203 9.31 0.32 5.72
C ILE A 203 8.56 0.67 4.44
N LYS A 204 8.88 1.80 3.80
CA LYS A 204 8.28 2.20 2.52
C LYS A 204 9.19 3.14 1.76
N VAL A 205 9.72 2.68 0.63
CA VAL A 205 10.66 3.45 -0.19
C VAL A 205 10.12 4.84 -0.54
N TYR A 206 8.82 4.97 -0.89
CA TYR A 206 8.23 6.28 -1.20
C TYR A 206 8.29 7.26 -0.03
N GLY A 207 8.07 6.77 1.20
CA GLY A 207 8.17 7.59 2.41
C GLY A 207 9.60 8.06 2.66
N GLY A 208 10.57 7.17 2.53
CA GLY A 208 11.99 7.53 2.67
C GLY A 208 12.48 8.51 1.59
N LEU A 209 12.04 8.35 0.33
CA LEU A 209 12.36 9.30 -0.75
C LEU A 209 11.78 10.70 -0.49
N ILE A 210 10.53 10.77 -0.02
CA ILE A 210 9.91 12.04 0.40
C ILE A 210 10.70 12.69 1.53
N VAL A 211 11.12 11.90 2.53
CA VAL A 211 11.93 12.39 3.66
C VAL A 211 13.26 12.95 3.18
N LEU A 212 13.99 12.23 2.32
CA LEU A 212 15.27 12.69 1.77
C LEU A 212 15.12 14.02 1.02
N PHE A 213 14.12 14.10 0.14
CA PHE A 213 13.83 15.33 -0.60
C PHE A 213 13.47 16.49 0.34
N ALA A 214 12.63 16.23 1.35
CA ALA A 214 12.21 17.22 2.31
C ALA A 214 13.36 17.69 3.23
N LEU A 215 14.24 16.79 3.68
CA LEU A 215 15.45 17.14 4.44
C LEU A 215 16.40 17.99 3.60
N LEU A 216 16.61 17.66 2.33
CA LEU A 216 17.46 18.44 1.43
C LEU A 216 16.93 19.87 1.27
N LEU A 217 15.68 20.03 0.84
CA LEU A 217 15.10 21.36 0.63
C LEU A 217 15.00 22.17 1.92
N THR A 218 14.64 21.53 3.03
CA THR A 218 14.61 22.18 4.35
C THR A 218 16.01 22.58 4.80
N GLY A 219 17.00 21.72 4.61
CA GLY A 219 18.40 21.98 4.96
C GLY A 219 18.98 23.14 4.17
N LEU A 220 18.76 23.16 2.86
CA LEU A 220 19.15 24.28 1.98
C LEU A 220 18.47 25.58 2.40
N TRP A 221 17.15 25.56 2.60
CA TRP A 221 16.42 26.74 3.06
C TRP A 221 16.92 27.22 4.44
N TRP A 222 17.16 26.30 5.37
CA TRP A 222 17.61 26.63 6.72
C TRP A 222 19.02 27.21 6.73
N TYR A 223 19.88 26.72 5.84
CA TYR A 223 21.19 27.31 5.61
C TYR A 223 21.08 28.70 4.97
N LEU A 224 20.30 28.87 3.90
CA LEU A 224 20.20 30.15 3.19
C LEU A 224 19.55 31.25 4.03
N VAL A 225 18.51 30.92 4.82
CA VAL A 225 17.71 31.91 5.57
C VAL A 225 18.18 32.07 7.02
N LYS A 226 18.65 30.98 7.67
CA LYS A 226 19.05 30.98 9.09
C LYS A 226 20.54 30.72 9.33
N ARG A 227 21.33 30.46 8.28
CA ARG A 227 22.77 30.17 8.34
C ARG A 227 23.12 29.00 9.27
N ARG A 228 22.23 28.00 9.35
CA ARG A 228 22.41 26.79 10.17
C ARG A 228 22.51 25.54 9.30
N LEU A 229 23.53 24.72 9.55
CA LEU A 229 23.82 23.51 8.76
C LEU A 229 23.17 22.24 9.29
N GLY A 230 22.64 22.24 10.51
CA GLY A 230 22.27 21.00 11.21
C GLY A 230 21.28 20.09 10.47
N ILE A 231 20.31 20.62 9.71
CA ILE A 231 19.37 19.79 8.92
C ILE A 231 20.05 19.27 7.64
N LEU A 232 20.99 20.03 7.06
CA LEU A 232 21.77 19.57 5.91
C LEU A 232 22.74 18.44 6.31
N VAL A 233 23.32 18.54 7.51
CA VAL A 233 24.09 17.44 8.12
C VAL A 233 23.19 16.23 8.35
N MET A 234 21.97 16.43 8.88
CA MET A 234 20.97 15.36 9.03
C MET A 234 20.67 14.67 7.70
N PHE A 235 20.44 15.44 6.63
CA PHE A 235 20.26 14.91 5.27
C PHE A 235 21.43 14.03 4.86
N GLY A 236 22.67 14.51 4.99
CA GLY A 236 23.87 13.76 4.62
C GLY A 236 24.01 12.44 5.40
N VAL A 237 23.77 12.47 6.72
CA VAL A 237 23.83 11.26 7.56
C VAL A 237 22.73 10.27 7.17
N VAL A 238 21.48 10.72 6.99
CA VAL A 238 20.38 9.85 6.57
C VAL A 238 20.67 9.25 5.20
N LEU A 239 21.18 10.03 4.24
CA LEU A 239 21.54 9.56 2.90
C LEU A 239 22.60 8.46 2.96
N ILE A 240 23.67 8.66 3.73
CA ILE A 240 24.75 7.67 3.90
C ILE A 240 24.20 6.38 4.52
N LEU A 241 23.42 6.48 5.61
CA LEU A 241 22.86 5.30 6.28
C LEU A 241 21.87 4.53 5.40
N ILE A 242 21.06 5.23 4.59
CA ILE A 242 20.21 4.58 3.60
C ILE A 242 21.08 3.88 2.56
N TRP A 243 22.12 4.53 2.04
CA TRP A 243 23.03 3.93 1.07
C TRP A 243 23.77 2.69 1.60
N LEU A 244 24.08 2.63 2.90
CA LEU A 244 24.70 1.46 3.54
C LEU A 244 23.73 0.31 3.79
N THR A 245 22.43 0.60 4.01
CA THR A 245 21.43 -0.43 4.40
C THR A 245 20.60 -0.95 3.22
N PHE A 246 20.51 -0.19 2.13
CA PHE A 246 19.74 -0.54 0.93
C PHE A 246 20.39 -1.56 -0.05
N PRO A 247 21.72 -1.76 -0.13
CA PRO A 247 22.34 -2.66 -1.12
C PRO A 247 21.93 -4.13 -0.99
N ALA A 248 21.52 -4.58 0.20
CA ALA A 248 21.17 -5.97 0.48
C ALA A 248 19.97 -6.49 -0.34
N PHE A 249 19.17 -5.60 -0.96
CA PHE A 249 17.95 -5.96 -1.70
C PHE A 249 17.91 -5.39 -3.12
N ARG A 250 19.05 -5.02 -3.73
CA ARG A 250 19.08 -4.54 -5.13
C ARG A 250 19.05 -5.71 -6.11
N GLY A 251 18.03 -5.76 -6.98
CA GLY A 251 18.08 -6.60 -8.19
C GLY A 251 18.92 -5.95 -9.30
N GLN A 252 19.35 -6.74 -10.29
CA GLN A 252 20.07 -6.22 -11.44
C GLN A 252 19.14 -5.41 -12.38
N GLY A 253 19.47 -4.13 -12.60
CA GLY A 253 19.53 -3.62 -13.97
C GLY A 253 18.30 -3.04 -14.69
N ALA A 254 17.20 -2.63 -14.04
CA ALA A 254 16.14 -1.88 -14.75
C ALA A 254 15.61 -0.66 -13.98
N SER A 255 15.38 0.45 -14.71
CA SER A 255 14.66 1.61 -14.14
C SER A 255 13.25 1.19 -13.74
N LEU A 256 12.94 1.26 -12.45
CA LEU A 256 11.61 1.00 -11.88
C LEU A 256 10.60 2.09 -12.28
N LEU A 257 11.07 3.31 -12.54
CA LEU A 257 10.23 4.45 -12.93
C LEU A 257 10.32 4.70 -14.45
N VAL A 258 9.17 5.04 -15.02
CA VAL A 258 8.97 5.41 -16.42
C VAL A 258 8.45 6.84 -16.45
N PHE A 259 9.10 7.71 -17.21
CA PHE A 259 8.62 9.07 -17.42
C PHE A 259 7.38 9.05 -18.32
N LYS A 260 6.21 9.32 -17.73
CA LYS A 260 4.90 9.38 -18.39
C LYS A 260 4.10 10.54 -17.79
N PRO A 261 4.44 11.79 -18.16
CA PRO A 261 3.87 12.96 -17.53
C PRO A 261 2.36 13.02 -17.73
N PHE A 262 1.66 13.40 -16.66
CA PHE A 262 0.22 13.61 -16.58
C PHE A 262 -0.65 12.38 -16.88
N TRP A 263 -0.09 11.16 -16.84
CA TRP A 263 -0.85 9.93 -17.09
C TRP A 263 -2.07 9.78 -16.16
N PHE A 264 -1.94 10.13 -14.88
CA PHE A 264 -3.08 10.10 -13.94
C PHE A 264 -4.16 11.11 -14.33
N LEU A 265 -3.80 12.27 -14.89
CA LEU A 265 -4.78 13.27 -15.33
C LEU A 265 -5.52 12.79 -16.58
N GLU A 266 -4.79 12.25 -17.56
CA GLU A 266 -5.36 11.67 -18.78
C GLU A 266 -6.34 10.55 -18.45
N THR A 267 -5.89 9.54 -17.71
CA THR A 267 -6.70 8.36 -17.38
C THR A 267 -7.84 8.65 -16.42
N MET A 268 -7.69 9.62 -15.50
CA MET A 268 -8.80 10.06 -14.64
C MET A 268 -9.98 10.57 -15.47
N MET A 269 -9.68 11.31 -16.55
CA MET A 269 -10.71 11.85 -17.43
C MET A 269 -11.25 10.80 -18.40
N GLN A 270 -10.42 9.88 -18.87
CA GLN A 270 -10.81 8.91 -19.92
C GLN A 270 -11.58 7.69 -19.39
N ILE A 271 -11.21 7.15 -18.22
CA ILE A 271 -11.76 5.88 -17.73
C ILE A 271 -13.06 6.13 -16.94
N SER A 272 -14.11 5.35 -17.23
CA SER A 272 -15.46 5.55 -16.69
C SER A 272 -15.60 5.26 -15.18
N ASP A 273 -14.76 4.39 -14.62
CA ASP A 273 -14.69 4.08 -13.19
C ASP A 273 -13.99 5.19 -12.36
N ARG A 274 -13.39 6.18 -13.04
CA ARG A 274 -12.86 7.42 -12.48
C ARG A 274 -13.81 8.58 -12.80
N VAL A 275 -13.31 9.82 -12.79
CA VAL A 275 -14.07 11.02 -13.17
C VAL A 275 -14.78 10.85 -14.50
N GLY A 276 -14.21 10.09 -15.44
CA GLY A 276 -14.92 9.55 -16.60
C GLY A 276 -15.66 10.63 -17.38
N TRP A 277 -14.92 11.62 -17.86
CA TRP A 277 -15.35 12.61 -18.82
C TRP A 277 -14.61 12.38 -20.16
N PRO A 278 -14.95 11.32 -20.93
CA PRO A 278 -14.12 10.86 -22.04
C PRO A 278 -13.93 11.92 -23.13
N ARG A 279 -15.01 12.65 -23.46
CA ARG A 279 -14.95 13.77 -24.43
C ARG A 279 -13.91 14.83 -24.06
N PHE A 280 -13.77 15.15 -22.77
CA PHE A 280 -12.75 16.09 -22.31
C PHE A 280 -11.35 15.46 -22.35
N GLY A 281 -11.22 14.21 -21.91
CA GLY A 281 -9.97 13.46 -21.98
C GLY A 281 -9.43 13.31 -23.41
N GLU A 282 -10.30 13.00 -24.38
CA GLU A 282 -9.97 12.93 -25.80
C GLU A 282 -9.55 14.30 -26.35
N ALA A 283 -10.29 15.37 -26.04
CA ALA A 283 -9.93 16.72 -26.47
C ALA A 283 -8.55 17.15 -25.93
N MET A 284 -8.29 16.89 -24.64
CA MET A 284 -7.02 17.20 -23.99
C MET A 284 -5.83 16.51 -24.67
N VAL A 285 -5.99 15.22 -24.98
CA VAL A 285 -4.95 14.41 -25.64
C VAL A 285 -4.78 14.83 -27.10
N ASN A 286 -5.87 15.12 -27.82
CA ASN A 286 -5.84 15.62 -29.20
C ASN A 286 -5.17 17.00 -29.30
N TYR A 287 -5.39 17.91 -28.34
CA TYR A 287 -4.68 19.19 -28.32
C TYR A 287 -3.17 19.02 -28.12
N ARG A 288 -2.74 18.05 -27.30
CA ARG A 288 -1.32 17.75 -27.12
C ARG A 288 -0.71 17.18 -28.41
N TYR A 289 -1.32 16.14 -29.00
CA TYR A 289 -0.80 15.51 -30.20
C TYR A 289 -0.88 16.40 -31.45
N GLY A 290 -1.90 17.26 -31.52
CA GLY A 290 -2.04 18.27 -32.57
C GLY A 290 -1.19 19.53 -32.37
N ASN A 291 -0.30 19.56 -31.37
CA ASN A 291 0.57 20.70 -31.03
C ASN A 291 -0.17 22.02 -30.74
N VAL A 292 -1.43 21.96 -30.28
CA VAL A 292 -2.23 23.13 -29.90
C VAL A 292 -1.96 23.47 -28.44
N TRP A 293 -0.75 23.95 -28.15
CA TRP A 293 -0.20 24.04 -26.79
C TRP A 293 -1.02 24.89 -25.81
N LEU A 294 -1.62 26.00 -26.25
CA LEU A 294 -2.46 26.82 -25.37
C LEU A 294 -3.69 26.06 -24.89
N LYS A 295 -4.40 25.38 -25.81
CA LYS A 295 -5.58 24.57 -25.46
C LYS A 295 -5.16 23.35 -24.64
N ALA A 296 -4.03 22.73 -24.97
CA ALA A 296 -3.48 21.62 -24.20
C ALA A 296 -3.19 22.07 -22.75
N PHE A 297 -2.45 23.15 -22.56
CA PHE A 297 -2.12 23.70 -21.25
C PHE A 297 -3.36 23.98 -20.41
N LEU A 298 -4.36 24.68 -20.98
CA LEU A 298 -5.62 24.96 -20.28
C LEU A 298 -6.38 23.67 -19.93
N ALA A 299 -6.42 22.69 -20.83
CA ALA A 299 -7.08 21.41 -20.57
C ALA A 299 -6.38 20.61 -19.47
N TYR A 300 -5.04 20.51 -19.49
CA TYR A 300 -4.27 19.87 -18.41
C TYR A 300 -4.37 20.64 -17.09
N ALA A 301 -4.45 21.97 -17.12
CA ALA A 301 -4.66 22.77 -15.91
C ALA A 301 -6.03 22.49 -15.28
N VAL A 302 -7.09 22.40 -16.10
CA VAL A 302 -8.42 21.99 -15.64
C VAL A 302 -8.40 20.57 -15.08
N ALA A 303 -7.75 19.63 -15.79
CA ALA A 303 -7.62 18.25 -15.31
C ALA A 303 -6.86 18.17 -13.97
N PHE A 304 -5.80 18.94 -13.83
CA PHE A 304 -5.04 19.05 -12.58
C PHE A 304 -5.89 19.67 -11.47
N MET A 305 -6.68 20.71 -11.73
CA MET A 305 -7.58 21.29 -10.73
C MET A 305 -8.65 20.29 -10.27
N VAL A 306 -9.21 19.51 -11.19
CA VAL A 306 -10.17 18.44 -10.85
C VAL A 306 -9.50 17.36 -10.02
N PHE A 307 -8.30 16.92 -10.42
CA PHE A 307 -7.52 15.94 -9.65
C PHE A 307 -7.19 16.47 -8.24
N TRP A 308 -6.69 17.70 -8.15
CA TRP A 308 -6.23 18.34 -6.92
C TRP A 308 -7.39 18.58 -5.97
N TYR A 309 -8.36 19.42 -6.34
CA TYR A 309 -9.47 19.77 -5.46
C TYR A 309 -10.40 18.59 -5.23
N GLY A 310 -10.62 17.76 -6.25
CA GLY A 310 -11.38 16.52 -6.14
C GLY A 310 -10.82 15.61 -5.05
N ASN A 311 -9.50 15.39 -5.05
CA ASN A 311 -8.85 14.64 -3.97
C ASN A 311 -8.83 15.38 -2.63
N MET A 312 -8.61 16.69 -2.61
CA MET A 312 -8.49 17.45 -1.36
C MET A 312 -9.76 17.39 -0.51
N GLY A 313 -10.95 17.30 -1.10
CA GLY A 313 -12.18 17.37 -0.31
C GLY A 313 -12.23 18.70 0.44
N MET A 314 -12.43 18.67 1.76
CA MET A 314 -12.32 19.84 2.64
C MET A 314 -10.88 20.18 3.07
N ARG A 315 -9.88 19.36 2.72
CA ARG A 315 -8.47 19.61 3.07
C ARG A 315 -7.89 20.83 2.33
N PHE A 316 -8.56 21.37 1.31
CA PHE A 316 -8.15 22.62 0.65
C PHE A 316 -8.05 23.79 1.64
N LEU A 317 -8.72 23.72 2.81
CA LEU A 317 -8.52 24.69 3.89
C LEU A 317 -7.06 24.80 4.34
N ALA A 318 -6.24 23.78 4.12
CA ALA A 318 -4.80 23.83 4.31
C ALA A 318 -4.13 24.92 3.47
N GLU A 319 -4.59 25.13 2.24
CA GLU A 319 -4.00 26.09 1.31
C GLU A 319 -4.04 27.50 1.88
N TYR A 320 -5.15 27.89 2.55
CA TYR A 320 -5.22 29.18 3.22
C TYR A 320 -4.09 29.34 4.25
N GLU A 321 -3.83 28.31 5.07
CA GLU A 321 -2.76 28.35 6.06
C GLU A 321 -1.38 28.38 5.39
N ILE A 322 -1.18 27.58 4.34
CA ILE A 322 0.05 27.56 3.54
C ILE A 322 0.32 28.94 2.93
N THR A 323 -0.69 29.59 2.36
CA THR A 323 -0.59 30.96 1.85
C THR A 323 -0.10 31.91 2.94
N THR A 324 -0.65 31.86 4.16
CA THR A 324 -0.16 32.70 5.26
C THR A 324 1.31 32.45 5.64
N TRP A 325 1.81 31.22 5.45
CA TRP A 325 3.21 30.89 5.68
C TRP A 325 4.11 31.48 4.58
N PHE A 326 3.69 31.44 3.32
CA PHE A 326 4.42 32.05 2.21
C PHE A 326 4.51 33.58 2.32
N TRP A 327 3.42 34.25 2.66
CA TRP A 327 3.43 35.70 2.93
C TRP A 327 4.42 36.08 4.05
N ASN A 328 4.74 35.14 4.94
CA ASN A 328 5.67 35.32 6.05
C ASN A 328 6.89 34.39 5.97
N TYR A 329 7.40 34.10 4.76
CA TYR A 329 8.41 33.04 4.56
C TYR A 329 9.66 33.17 5.43
N ARG A 330 10.12 34.39 5.75
CA ARG A 330 11.29 34.61 6.64
C ARG A 330 11.04 34.20 8.10
N LYS A 331 9.78 34.20 8.53
CA LYS A 331 9.32 33.76 9.86
C LYS A 331 8.88 32.30 9.87
N MET A 332 8.86 31.63 8.72
CA MET A 332 8.53 30.22 8.64
C MET A 332 9.56 29.39 9.40
N GLY A 333 9.12 28.35 10.13
CA GLY A 333 10.02 27.42 10.80
C GLY A 333 10.46 26.30 9.87
N ALA A 334 11.62 25.69 10.13
CA ALA A 334 12.17 24.60 9.31
C ALA A 334 11.19 23.41 9.16
N VAL A 335 10.46 23.06 10.23
CA VAL A 335 9.45 21.99 10.18
C VAL A 335 8.34 22.29 9.17
N ARG A 336 7.92 23.55 9.02
CA ARG A 336 6.89 23.91 8.03
C ARG A 336 7.41 23.78 6.60
N VAL A 337 8.67 24.17 6.36
CA VAL A 337 9.33 23.94 5.06
C VAL A 337 9.37 22.46 4.74
N PHE A 338 9.73 21.63 5.72
CA PHE A 338 9.75 20.18 5.55
C PHE A 338 8.37 19.63 5.12
N LEU A 339 7.29 20.06 5.78
CA LEU A 339 5.93 19.65 5.40
C LEU A 339 5.58 20.08 3.97
N LEU A 340 5.92 21.31 3.58
CA LEU A 340 5.68 21.82 2.23
C LEU A 340 6.51 21.06 1.17
N SER A 341 7.76 20.73 1.49
CA SER A 341 8.61 19.91 0.63
C SER A 341 8.06 18.49 0.45
N CYS A 342 7.50 17.90 1.51
CA CYS A 342 6.81 16.61 1.41
C CYS A 342 5.60 16.68 0.47
N ILE A 343 4.77 17.71 0.64
CA ILE A 343 3.59 17.97 -0.22
C ILE A 343 4.01 18.15 -1.68
N ALA A 344 5.04 18.94 -1.94
CA ALA A 344 5.55 19.18 -3.28
C ALA A 344 6.06 17.88 -3.93
N CYS A 345 6.88 17.10 -3.23
CA CYS A 345 7.37 15.81 -3.72
C CYS A 345 6.22 14.84 -4.02
N GLY A 346 5.24 14.75 -3.11
CA GLY A 346 4.08 13.89 -3.24
C GLY A 346 3.18 14.23 -4.42
N ILE A 347 3.24 15.45 -4.95
CA ILE A 347 2.53 15.87 -6.17
C ILE A 347 3.41 15.65 -7.40
N VAL A 348 4.64 16.16 -7.38
CA VAL A 348 5.50 16.21 -8.57
C VAL A 348 5.84 14.82 -9.07
N VAL A 349 6.16 13.87 -8.19
CA VAL A 349 6.55 12.51 -8.59
C VAL A 349 5.44 11.80 -9.36
N PRO A 350 4.21 11.63 -8.83
CA PRO A 350 3.15 10.96 -9.58
C PRO A 350 2.68 11.74 -10.81
N MET A 351 2.87 13.06 -10.87
CA MET A 351 2.53 13.83 -12.08
C MET A 351 3.51 13.60 -13.24
N LEU A 352 4.72 13.09 -12.98
CA LEU A 352 5.76 12.92 -13.99
C LEU A 352 6.13 11.46 -14.28
N PHE A 353 5.99 10.58 -13.29
CA PHE A 353 6.50 9.22 -13.36
C PHE A 353 5.42 8.18 -13.04
N LEU A 354 5.56 7.00 -13.63
CA LEU A 354 4.85 5.78 -13.25
C LEU A 354 5.85 4.69 -12.91
N GLN A 355 5.51 3.79 -12.00
CA GLN A 355 6.27 2.59 -11.74
C GLN A 355 5.88 1.49 -12.74
N LYS A 356 6.87 0.71 -13.20
CA LYS A 356 6.62 -0.52 -13.95
C LYS A 356 5.78 -1.51 -13.11
N GLY A 357 5.01 -2.36 -13.78
CA GLY A 357 4.08 -3.30 -13.15
C GLY A 357 2.74 -2.66 -12.79
N THR A 358 2.71 -1.62 -11.96
CA THR A 358 1.43 -1.01 -11.53
C THR A 358 1.51 0.51 -11.27
N PRO A 359 0.61 1.32 -11.88
CA PRO A 359 0.49 2.75 -11.57
C PRO A 359 0.08 3.02 -10.10
N TRP A 360 -0.58 2.06 -9.44
CA TRP A 360 -1.00 2.17 -8.04
C TRP A 360 0.15 2.40 -7.06
N ASN A 361 1.38 2.10 -7.47
CA ASN A 361 2.57 2.29 -6.68
C ASN A 361 3.04 3.75 -6.64
N THR A 362 3.04 4.45 -7.78
CA THR A 362 3.52 5.85 -7.81
C THR A 362 2.49 6.83 -7.25
N ILE A 363 1.20 6.55 -7.38
CA ILE A 363 0.17 7.41 -6.76
C ILE A 363 0.28 7.44 -5.22
N GLN A 364 0.94 6.45 -4.60
CA GLN A 364 1.12 6.42 -3.14
C GLN A 364 1.97 7.59 -2.60
N PHE A 365 2.80 8.23 -3.45
CA PHE A 365 3.45 9.49 -3.10
C PHE A 365 2.44 10.58 -2.72
N PHE A 366 1.31 10.63 -3.44
CA PHE A 366 0.25 11.60 -3.20
C PHE A 366 -0.49 11.34 -1.88
N TYR A 367 -0.43 10.13 -1.33
CA TYR A 367 -1.06 9.80 -0.03
C TYR A 367 -0.39 10.58 1.11
N TYR A 368 0.93 10.79 1.04
CA TYR A 368 1.65 11.65 1.97
C TYR A 368 1.23 13.11 1.83
N THR A 369 0.98 13.58 0.60
CA THR A 369 0.41 14.91 0.37
C THR A 369 -0.95 15.04 1.05
N LEU A 370 -1.87 14.09 0.86
CA LEU A 370 -3.19 14.12 1.53
C LEU A 370 -3.06 14.10 3.05
N PHE A 371 -2.14 13.30 3.59
CA PHE A 371 -1.88 13.22 5.02
C PHE A 371 -1.39 14.56 5.59
N PHE A 372 -0.38 15.19 4.97
CA PHE A 372 0.13 16.48 5.43
C PHE A 372 -0.86 17.63 5.21
N MET A 373 -1.59 17.62 4.11
CA MET A 373 -2.69 18.56 3.88
C MET A 373 -3.78 18.41 4.95
N SER A 374 -4.09 17.18 5.40
CA SER A 374 -5.01 16.95 6.51
C SER A 374 -4.53 17.60 7.81
N ILE A 375 -3.25 17.47 8.14
CA ILE A 375 -2.65 18.10 9.32
C ILE A 375 -2.79 19.63 9.24
N ILE A 376 -2.43 20.24 8.11
CA ILE A 376 -2.44 21.69 7.94
C ILE A 376 -3.88 22.24 7.90
N ALA A 377 -4.81 21.53 7.25
CA ALA A 377 -6.24 21.89 7.26
C ALA A 377 -6.80 21.89 8.69
N GLY A 378 -6.41 20.91 9.50
CA GLY A 378 -6.77 20.85 10.91
C GLY A 378 -6.19 21.98 11.75
N ILE A 379 -4.94 22.39 11.49
CA ILE A 379 -4.34 23.59 12.08
C ILE A 379 -5.16 24.84 11.75
N ARG A 380 -5.58 25.00 10.49
CA ARG A 380 -6.43 26.12 10.07
C ARG A 380 -7.78 26.10 10.77
N LEU A 381 -8.45 24.95 10.76
CA LEU A 381 -9.76 24.78 11.39
C LEU A 381 -9.71 25.05 12.89
N GLY A 382 -8.65 24.63 13.58
CA GLY A 382 -8.45 24.90 15.01
C GLY A 382 -8.37 26.38 15.40
N LYS A 383 -8.13 27.28 14.43
CA LYS A 383 -8.18 28.74 14.64
C LYS A 383 -9.61 29.30 14.57
N VAL A 384 -10.57 28.56 13.99
CA VAL A 384 -11.97 28.97 13.87
C VAL A 384 -12.71 28.70 15.19
N LYS A 385 -13.25 29.76 15.80
CA LYS A 385 -13.91 29.68 17.11
C LYS A 385 -15.39 29.26 17.03
N GLN A 386 -16.09 29.56 15.93
CA GLN A 386 -17.55 29.29 15.88
C GLN A 386 -17.84 27.80 15.63
N LYS A 387 -18.64 27.19 16.52
CA LYS A 387 -19.00 25.76 16.47
C LYS A 387 -19.77 25.36 15.20
N ARG A 388 -20.55 26.27 14.60
CA ARG A 388 -21.33 26.00 13.37
C ARG A 388 -20.46 25.52 12.19
N TYR A 389 -19.23 26.04 12.07
CA TYR A 389 -18.34 25.64 10.99
C TYR A 389 -17.81 24.21 11.17
N TRP A 390 -17.67 23.74 12.41
CA TRP A 390 -17.33 22.34 12.68
C TRP A 390 -18.47 21.39 12.27
N LEU A 391 -19.73 21.79 12.50
CA LEU A 391 -20.90 21.02 12.07
C LEU A 391 -21.00 20.93 10.54
N ILE A 392 -20.89 22.07 9.85
CA ILE A 392 -20.91 22.12 8.38
C ILE A 392 -19.78 21.25 7.81
N LEU A 393 -18.59 21.33 8.39
CA LEU A 393 -17.44 20.55 7.94
C LEU A 393 -17.65 19.03 8.15
N GLY A 394 -18.33 18.63 9.23
CA GLY A 394 -18.72 17.24 9.46
C GLY A 394 -19.56 16.67 8.31
N VAL A 395 -20.50 17.45 7.77
CA VAL A 395 -21.35 17.05 6.62
C VAL A 395 -20.51 16.70 5.38
N PHE A 396 -19.38 17.38 5.18
CA PHE A 396 -18.53 17.17 4.01
C PHE A 396 -17.40 16.14 4.21
N LEU A 397 -16.98 15.87 5.45
CA LEU A 397 -15.93 14.88 5.75
C LEU A 397 -16.45 13.44 5.81
N ILE A 398 -17.67 13.26 6.29
CA ILE A 398 -18.26 11.95 6.59
C ILE A 398 -18.63 11.12 5.33
N PRO A 399 -19.15 11.70 4.22
CA PRO A 399 -19.69 10.92 3.10
C PRO A 399 -18.74 9.90 2.48
N THR A 400 -17.47 10.28 2.24
CA THR A 400 -16.46 9.35 1.71
C THR A 400 -16.26 8.16 2.65
N THR A 401 -16.10 8.44 3.95
CA THR A 401 -15.87 7.39 4.96
C THR A 401 -17.05 6.42 5.02
N LEU A 402 -18.28 6.93 5.08
CA LEU A 402 -19.48 6.09 5.10
C LEU A 402 -19.68 5.30 3.81
N GLY A 403 -19.51 5.94 2.65
CA GLY A 403 -19.63 5.30 1.35
C GLY A 403 -18.63 4.17 1.18
N THR A 404 -17.35 4.42 1.50
CA THR A 404 -16.29 3.42 1.46
C THR A 404 -16.57 2.25 2.39
N LEU A 405 -16.86 2.51 3.67
CA LEU A 405 -17.13 1.43 4.62
C LEU A 405 -18.34 0.60 4.18
N LYS A 406 -19.46 1.25 3.86
CA LYS A 406 -20.69 0.55 3.48
C LYS A 406 -20.55 -0.28 2.20
N ASN A 407 -19.92 0.28 1.17
CA ASN A 407 -19.95 -0.30 -0.17
C ASN A 407 -18.74 -1.21 -0.48
N ILE A 408 -17.65 -1.11 0.30
CA ILE A 408 -16.41 -1.85 0.02
C ILE A 408 -16.05 -2.81 1.15
N TYR A 409 -16.00 -2.35 2.41
CA TYR A 409 -15.40 -3.12 3.51
C TYR A 409 -16.40 -3.79 4.46
N LEU A 410 -17.63 -3.27 4.56
CA LEU A 410 -18.71 -3.79 5.40
C LEU A 410 -19.83 -4.44 4.58
N THR A 411 -19.53 -4.86 3.34
CA THR A 411 -20.46 -5.62 2.50
C THR A 411 -20.75 -7.00 3.11
N LYS A 412 -21.94 -7.54 2.87
CA LYS A 412 -22.31 -8.88 3.38
C LYS A 412 -21.37 -9.96 2.86
N GLN A 413 -21.10 -9.95 1.56
CA GLN A 413 -20.23 -10.90 0.88
C GLN A 413 -18.85 -10.27 0.63
N PRO A 414 -17.75 -11.01 0.88
CA PRO A 414 -16.43 -10.55 0.48
C PRO A 414 -16.26 -10.63 -1.05
N PRO A 415 -15.39 -9.81 -1.65
CA PRO A 415 -14.95 -9.99 -3.03
C PRO A 415 -14.26 -11.35 -3.27
N ALA A 416 -13.46 -11.81 -2.30
CA ALA A 416 -12.68 -13.03 -2.40
C ALA A 416 -12.74 -13.86 -1.11
N TYR A 417 -12.58 -15.18 -1.22
CA TYR A 417 -12.54 -16.08 -0.06
C TYR A 417 -11.63 -17.28 -0.29
N LEU A 418 -11.17 -17.88 0.80
CA LEU A 418 -10.54 -19.21 0.84
C LEU A 418 -11.56 -20.17 1.46
N SER A 419 -11.94 -21.23 0.76
CA SER A 419 -12.95 -22.16 1.28
C SER A 419 -12.45 -22.90 2.53
N ARG A 420 -13.37 -23.53 3.28
CA ARG A 420 -12.98 -24.37 4.42
C ARG A 420 -12.16 -25.58 3.98
N ALA A 421 -12.60 -26.26 2.93
CA ALA A 421 -11.91 -27.43 2.39
C ALA A 421 -10.49 -27.06 1.90
N GLU A 422 -10.36 -25.92 1.23
CA GLU A 422 -9.07 -25.43 0.76
C GLU A 422 -8.15 -25.03 1.92
N ASN A 423 -8.68 -24.31 2.92
CA ASN A 423 -7.93 -23.97 4.13
C ASN A 423 -7.48 -25.20 4.92
N GLU A 424 -8.32 -26.23 5.05
CA GLU A 424 -7.94 -27.51 5.67
C GLU A 424 -6.78 -28.19 4.93
N ALA A 425 -6.81 -28.19 3.60
CA ALA A 425 -5.73 -28.74 2.78
C ALA A 425 -4.42 -27.96 2.96
N LEU A 426 -4.48 -26.63 3.00
CA LEU A 426 -3.29 -25.78 3.21
C LEU A 426 -2.73 -25.92 4.63
N LEU A 427 -3.58 -26.08 5.64
CA LEU A 427 -3.16 -26.40 7.01
C LEU A 427 -2.51 -27.78 7.09
N PHE A 428 -3.06 -28.79 6.39
CA PHE A 428 -2.41 -30.09 6.26
C PHE A 428 -1.03 -29.94 5.60
N LEU A 429 -0.94 -29.20 4.49
CA LEU A 429 0.32 -28.96 3.80
C LEU A 429 1.35 -28.30 4.72
N LYS A 430 0.95 -27.32 5.53
CA LYS A 430 1.81 -26.65 6.52
C LYS A 430 2.49 -27.62 7.50
N THR A 431 1.85 -28.75 7.82
CA THR A 431 2.43 -29.77 8.71
C THR A 431 3.46 -30.69 8.05
N GLN A 432 3.53 -30.70 6.72
CA GLN A 432 4.48 -31.53 5.98
C GLN A 432 5.90 -30.94 6.07
N PRO A 433 6.96 -31.76 5.90
CA PRO A 433 8.34 -31.28 5.81
C PRO A 433 8.51 -30.13 4.80
N GLU A 434 9.54 -29.29 5.01
CA GLU A 434 9.91 -28.24 4.06
C GLU A 434 10.11 -28.80 2.65
N GLY A 435 9.67 -28.04 1.65
CA GLY A 435 9.69 -28.49 0.26
C GLY A 435 8.96 -27.52 -0.66
N ILE A 436 9.30 -27.55 -1.95
CA ILE A 436 8.71 -26.67 -2.96
C ILE A 436 7.36 -27.21 -3.39
N VAL A 437 6.36 -26.34 -3.44
CA VAL A 437 5.01 -26.67 -3.91
C VAL A 437 4.86 -26.25 -5.37
N LEU A 438 4.38 -27.14 -6.22
CA LEU A 438 3.90 -26.84 -7.56
C LEU A 438 2.38 -26.65 -7.51
N THR A 439 1.92 -25.49 -7.99
CA THR A 439 0.51 -25.14 -8.10
C THR A 439 0.07 -25.12 -9.57
N TYR A 440 -1.23 -25.00 -9.82
CA TYR A 440 -1.76 -24.73 -11.16
C TYR A 440 -1.66 -23.23 -11.49
N LEU A 441 -1.54 -22.89 -12.78
CA LEU A 441 -1.44 -21.49 -13.20
C LEU A 441 -2.78 -20.76 -13.06
N PHE A 442 -2.71 -19.48 -12.69
CA PHE A 442 -3.90 -18.62 -12.64
C PHE A 442 -4.56 -18.49 -14.02
N ASP A 443 -5.88 -18.75 -14.07
CA ASP A 443 -6.68 -18.69 -15.29
C ASP A 443 -7.51 -17.39 -15.33
N GLU A 444 -7.01 -16.42 -16.11
CA GLU A 444 -7.65 -15.11 -16.29
C GLU A 444 -9.06 -15.22 -16.91
N ILE A 445 -9.28 -16.20 -17.79
CA ILE A 445 -10.57 -16.40 -18.47
C ILE A 445 -11.60 -16.94 -17.48
N LYS A 446 -11.25 -17.95 -16.69
CA LYS A 446 -12.12 -18.46 -15.62
C LYS A 446 -12.38 -17.39 -14.56
N SER A 447 -11.35 -16.64 -14.18
CA SER A 447 -11.49 -15.51 -13.25
C SER A 447 -12.51 -14.48 -13.75
N GLY A 448 -12.45 -14.09 -15.04
CA GLY A 448 -13.38 -13.14 -15.63
C GLY A 448 -14.84 -13.62 -15.65
N ARG A 449 -15.07 -14.93 -15.65
CA ARG A 449 -16.41 -15.56 -15.63
C ARG A 449 -16.93 -15.85 -14.22
N ALA A 450 -16.04 -15.97 -13.23
CA ALA A 450 -16.41 -16.23 -11.84
C ALA A 450 -17.17 -15.04 -11.24
N LYS A 451 -18.22 -15.33 -10.45
CA LYS A 451 -18.98 -14.32 -9.70
C LYS A 451 -18.43 -14.19 -8.28
N ALA A 452 -18.51 -12.99 -7.71
CA ALA A 452 -18.15 -12.78 -6.31
C ALA A 452 -19.17 -13.49 -5.38
N PRO A 453 -18.74 -14.01 -4.21
CA PRO A 453 -17.35 -14.09 -3.76
C PRO A 453 -16.54 -15.09 -4.61
N LYS A 454 -15.36 -14.68 -5.11
CA LYS A 454 -14.49 -15.56 -5.90
C LYS A 454 -13.56 -16.35 -4.97
N PRO A 455 -13.37 -17.65 -5.17
CA PRO A 455 -12.27 -18.37 -4.52
C PRO A 455 -10.92 -17.69 -4.84
N LEU A 456 -9.95 -17.72 -3.93
CA LEU A 456 -8.66 -17.04 -4.11
C LEU A 456 -7.94 -17.46 -5.39
N TYR A 457 -7.95 -18.76 -5.71
CA TYR A 457 -7.35 -19.30 -6.94
C TYR A 457 -8.00 -18.77 -8.24
N LEU A 458 -9.21 -18.20 -8.18
CA LEU A 458 -9.91 -17.54 -9.30
C LEU A 458 -10.09 -16.04 -9.11
N TYR A 459 -9.67 -15.45 -7.99
CA TYR A 459 -9.90 -14.04 -7.72
C TYR A 459 -9.00 -13.17 -8.58
N VAL A 460 -7.69 -13.35 -8.40
CA VAL A 460 -6.58 -12.77 -9.16
C VAL A 460 -5.35 -13.64 -8.87
N THR A 461 -4.32 -13.60 -9.72
CA THR A 461 -3.03 -14.21 -9.37
C THR A 461 -2.60 -13.73 -7.98
N SER A 462 -2.32 -14.64 -7.06
CA SER A 462 -2.08 -14.32 -5.65
C SER A 462 -1.16 -15.36 -5.03
N SER A 463 -0.68 -15.04 -3.83
CA SER A 463 0.33 -15.78 -3.07
C SER A 463 -0.27 -16.59 -1.93
N TYR A 464 -1.52 -17.03 -2.09
CA TYR A 464 -2.30 -17.58 -0.99
C TYR A 464 -1.82 -18.98 -0.56
N VAL A 465 -1.31 -19.82 -1.48
CA VAL A 465 -0.74 -21.11 -1.09
C VAL A 465 0.50 -20.88 -0.25
N ALA A 466 1.41 -20.00 -0.68
CA ALA A 466 2.57 -19.62 0.11
C ALA A 466 2.18 -19.03 1.49
N ALA A 467 1.17 -18.16 1.53
CA ALA A 467 0.69 -17.51 2.76
C ALA A 467 0.10 -18.48 3.79
N PHE A 468 -0.72 -19.45 3.37
CA PHE A 468 -1.44 -20.33 4.30
C PHE A 468 -0.71 -21.66 4.58
N SER A 469 0.01 -22.20 3.60
CA SER A 469 0.84 -23.39 3.81
C SER A 469 2.18 -23.03 4.49
N GLY A 470 2.63 -21.78 4.37
CA GLY A 470 3.96 -21.39 4.80
C GLY A 470 5.06 -22.13 4.06
N LYS A 471 4.85 -22.58 2.81
CA LYS A 471 5.89 -23.21 1.97
C LYS A 471 6.34 -22.28 0.86
N SER A 472 7.54 -22.52 0.34
CA SER A 472 7.96 -21.90 -0.92
C SER A 472 7.21 -22.54 -2.09
N VAL A 473 6.72 -21.71 -3.00
CA VAL A 473 5.98 -22.14 -4.19
C VAL A 473 6.86 -21.92 -5.43
N PHE A 474 6.76 -22.85 -6.39
CA PHE A 474 7.59 -22.81 -7.60
C PHE A 474 7.32 -21.53 -8.43
N LEU A 475 6.04 -21.18 -8.59
CA LEU A 475 5.60 -19.93 -9.18
C LEU A 475 4.20 -19.56 -8.66
N GLU A 476 4.05 -18.37 -8.10
CA GLU A 476 2.77 -17.75 -7.71
C GLU A 476 2.82 -16.23 -7.93
N ASP A 477 1.66 -15.57 -7.90
CA ASP A 477 1.54 -14.10 -7.82
C ASP A 477 2.37 -13.34 -8.90
N GLU A 478 1.94 -13.51 -10.14
CA GLU A 478 2.60 -12.95 -11.33
C GLU A 478 2.68 -11.41 -11.26
N MET A 479 1.70 -10.76 -10.61
CA MET A 479 1.67 -9.31 -10.46
C MET A 479 2.78 -8.80 -9.53
N ASN A 480 3.00 -9.42 -8.37
CA ASN A 480 4.10 -9.02 -7.50
C ASN A 480 5.47 -9.36 -8.10
N LEU A 481 5.59 -10.45 -8.86
CA LEU A 481 6.81 -10.79 -9.61
C LEU A 481 7.13 -9.75 -10.69
N GLU A 482 6.11 -9.26 -11.41
CA GLU A 482 6.27 -8.17 -12.38
C GLU A 482 6.68 -6.84 -11.70
N ILE A 483 6.06 -6.52 -10.55
CA ILE A 483 6.38 -5.31 -9.76
C ILE A 483 7.82 -5.34 -9.25
N THR A 484 8.29 -6.51 -8.83
CA THR A 484 9.64 -6.72 -8.29
C THR A 484 10.67 -7.08 -9.37
N GLN A 485 10.23 -7.19 -10.64
CA GLN A 485 11.05 -7.38 -11.84
C GLN A 485 11.77 -8.73 -11.93
N TYR A 486 11.16 -9.81 -11.43
CA TYR A 486 11.67 -11.15 -11.66
C TYR A 486 11.33 -11.63 -13.07
N ASN A 487 12.22 -12.43 -13.66
CA ASN A 487 11.89 -13.17 -14.87
C ASN A 487 11.06 -14.42 -14.51
N TRP A 488 9.75 -14.25 -14.43
CA TRP A 488 8.81 -15.30 -14.05
C TRP A 488 8.16 -16.00 -15.26
N LYS A 489 8.28 -15.41 -16.46
CA LYS A 489 7.59 -15.87 -17.68
C LYS A 489 8.11 -17.21 -18.17
N ASP A 490 9.42 -17.45 -18.06
CA ASP A 490 10.02 -18.72 -18.46
C ASP A 490 9.46 -19.87 -17.60
N ARG A 491 9.33 -19.67 -16.28
CA ARG A 491 8.69 -20.67 -15.41
C ARG A 491 7.21 -20.89 -15.73
N LYS A 492 6.49 -19.83 -16.10
CA LYS A 492 5.09 -19.96 -16.55
C LYS A 492 5.01 -20.92 -17.74
N GLU A 493 5.92 -20.79 -18.71
CA GLU A 493 5.97 -21.65 -19.88
C GLU A 493 6.38 -23.10 -19.52
N GLU A 494 7.36 -23.28 -18.63
CA GLU A 494 7.74 -24.61 -18.17
C GLU A 494 6.57 -25.34 -17.47
N ILE A 495 5.76 -24.62 -16.68
CA ILE A 495 4.56 -25.17 -16.03
C ILE A 495 3.48 -25.51 -17.06
N ASN A 496 3.26 -24.64 -18.05
CA ASN A 496 2.35 -24.92 -19.17
C ASN A 496 2.77 -26.19 -19.90
N GLN A 497 4.07 -26.35 -20.18
CA GLN A 497 4.62 -27.54 -20.82
C GLN A 497 4.44 -28.77 -19.93
N PHE A 498 4.71 -28.67 -18.62
CA PHE A 498 4.50 -29.76 -17.66
C PHE A 498 3.05 -30.28 -17.69
N TYR A 499 2.05 -29.40 -17.60
CA TYR A 499 0.64 -29.81 -17.56
C TYR A 499 0.12 -30.37 -18.89
N ASN A 500 0.68 -29.93 -20.03
CA ASN A 500 0.24 -30.34 -21.36
C ASN A 500 1.06 -31.48 -21.98
N SER A 501 2.22 -31.83 -21.40
CA SER A 501 3.09 -32.88 -21.91
C SER A 501 2.50 -34.28 -21.71
N LEU A 502 2.79 -35.16 -22.67
CA LEU A 502 2.57 -36.62 -22.57
C LEU A 502 3.90 -37.38 -22.41
N ASP A 503 5.03 -36.67 -22.41
CA ASP A 503 6.37 -37.23 -22.20
C ASP A 503 6.62 -37.40 -20.70
N GLN A 504 6.57 -38.66 -20.26
CA GLN A 504 6.77 -39.03 -18.85
C GLN A 504 8.18 -38.69 -18.35
N GLN A 505 9.20 -38.83 -19.22
CA GLN A 505 10.58 -38.57 -18.84
C GLN A 505 10.77 -37.08 -18.58
N TYR A 506 10.33 -36.23 -19.52
CA TYR A 506 10.34 -34.78 -19.34
C TYR A 506 9.64 -34.35 -18.05
N VAL A 507 8.45 -34.90 -17.78
CA VAL A 507 7.65 -34.49 -16.62
C VAL A 507 8.31 -34.90 -15.29
N ARG A 508 8.88 -36.10 -15.21
CA ARG A 508 9.64 -36.54 -14.03
C ARG A 508 10.92 -35.71 -13.86
N ASP A 509 11.63 -35.42 -14.96
CA ASP A 509 12.83 -34.59 -14.94
C ASP A 509 12.50 -33.15 -14.52
N PHE A 510 11.36 -32.60 -14.92
CA PHE A 510 10.88 -31.30 -14.47
C PHE A 510 10.71 -31.26 -12.95
N LEU A 511 10.05 -32.26 -12.35
CA LEU A 511 9.84 -32.34 -10.91
C LEU A 511 11.18 -32.43 -10.15
N LYS A 512 12.09 -33.30 -10.62
CA LYS A 512 13.41 -33.50 -10.03
C LYS A 512 14.31 -32.26 -10.17
N LYS A 513 14.44 -31.71 -11.38
CA LYS A 513 15.29 -30.54 -11.67
C LYS A 513 14.89 -29.31 -10.85
N ASN A 514 13.59 -29.12 -10.63
CA ASN A 514 13.05 -27.98 -9.88
C ASN A 514 12.85 -28.27 -8.39
N ASN A 515 13.31 -29.43 -7.89
CA ASN A 515 13.17 -29.86 -6.49
C ASN A 515 11.73 -29.78 -5.98
N ILE A 516 10.74 -30.10 -6.82
CA ILE A 516 9.33 -30.11 -6.43
C ILE A 516 9.10 -31.24 -5.44
N SER A 517 8.59 -30.90 -4.26
CA SER A 517 8.29 -31.88 -3.21
C SER A 517 6.80 -32.20 -3.15
N TYR A 518 5.96 -31.20 -3.42
CA TYR A 518 4.51 -31.31 -3.33
C TYR A 518 3.83 -30.74 -4.59
N ILE A 519 2.70 -31.32 -4.95
CA ILE A 519 1.79 -30.77 -5.95
C ILE A 519 0.46 -30.49 -5.28
N TYR A 520 -0.04 -29.27 -5.45
CA TYR A 520 -1.30 -28.78 -4.91
C TYR A 520 -2.27 -28.48 -6.06
N TRP A 521 -3.41 -29.15 -6.09
CA TRP A 521 -4.43 -28.98 -7.12
C TRP A 521 -5.81 -28.74 -6.54
N VAL A 522 -6.51 -27.73 -7.09
CA VAL A 522 -7.93 -27.50 -6.82
C VAL A 522 -8.74 -28.24 -7.88
N LYS A 523 -9.64 -29.14 -7.47
CA LYS A 523 -10.44 -29.96 -8.39
C LYS A 523 -11.22 -29.06 -9.37
N PRO A 524 -11.22 -29.37 -10.68
CA PRO A 524 -10.71 -30.57 -11.34
C PRO A 524 -9.31 -30.41 -11.96
N GLU A 525 -8.48 -29.48 -11.51
CA GLU A 525 -7.12 -29.27 -12.03
C GLU A 525 -6.29 -30.55 -11.96
N ARG A 526 -5.66 -30.91 -13.08
CA ARG A 526 -4.83 -32.10 -13.28
C ARG A 526 -3.86 -31.92 -14.43
N ALA A 527 -2.74 -32.64 -14.40
CA ALA A 527 -1.91 -32.88 -15.58
C ALA A 527 -2.57 -33.91 -16.50
N ARG A 528 -2.12 -34.00 -17.76
CA ARG A 528 -2.61 -35.01 -18.71
C ARG A 528 -2.18 -36.44 -18.36
N LEU A 529 -1.01 -36.59 -17.73
CA LEU A 529 -0.50 -37.87 -17.27
C LEU A 529 -1.11 -38.27 -15.92
N GLY A 530 -1.29 -39.57 -15.70
CA GLY A 530 -1.77 -40.12 -14.43
C GLY A 530 -0.70 -40.12 -13.33
N GLU A 531 -1.13 -40.31 -12.08
CA GLU A 531 -0.29 -40.21 -10.87
C GLU A 531 0.97 -41.09 -10.94
N THR A 532 0.84 -42.36 -11.35
CA THR A 532 1.97 -43.28 -11.52
C THR A 532 2.96 -42.81 -12.60
N GLN A 533 2.47 -42.22 -13.68
CA GLN A 533 3.32 -41.72 -14.77
C GLN A 533 4.11 -40.49 -14.31
N LEU A 534 3.48 -39.61 -13.53
CA LEU A 534 4.10 -38.44 -12.92
C LEU A 534 5.12 -38.81 -11.83
N GLY A 535 5.01 -39.99 -11.22
CA GLY A 535 5.84 -40.39 -10.08
C GLY A 535 5.41 -39.67 -8.80
N ILE A 536 4.10 -39.57 -8.57
CA ILE A 536 3.54 -38.88 -7.40
C ILE A 536 2.60 -39.79 -6.61
N GLU A 537 2.53 -39.58 -5.31
CA GLU A 537 1.62 -40.27 -4.38
C GLU A 537 0.70 -39.27 -3.72
N ARG A 538 -0.60 -39.58 -3.67
CA ARG A 538 -1.59 -38.73 -2.99
C ARG A 538 -1.43 -38.85 -1.49
N ILE A 539 -1.20 -37.74 -0.82
CA ILE A 539 -1.01 -37.68 0.64
C ILE A 539 -2.20 -37.02 1.36
N TYR A 540 -3.07 -36.33 0.62
CA TYR A 540 -4.30 -35.75 1.15
C TYR A 540 -5.34 -35.56 0.04
N GLU A 541 -6.60 -35.73 0.38
CA GLU A 541 -7.74 -35.48 -0.48
C GLU A 541 -8.94 -35.02 0.34
N ASN A 542 -9.66 -34.03 -0.18
CA ASN A 542 -11.00 -33.70 0.29
C ASN A 542 -11.92 -33.33 -0.89
N GLN A 543 -13.01 -32.63 -0.58
CA GLN A 543 -14.06 -32.27 -1.53
C GLN A 543 -13.57 -31.35 -2.65
N GLU A 544 -12.56 -30.52 -2.38
CA GLU A 544 -12.10 -29.45 -3.29
C GLU A 544 -10.63 -29.59 -3.69
N VAL A 545 -9.78 -30.21 -2.88
CA VAL A 545 -8.33 -30.18 -3.06
C VAL A 545 -7.72 -31.57 -2.97
N ASP A 546 -6.69 -31.80 -3.78
CA ASP A 546 -5.79 -32.94 -3.68
C ASP A 546 -4.35 -32.45 -3.51
N ILE A 547 -3.61 -33.14 -2.64
CA ILE A 547 -2.20 -32.87 -2.42
C ILE A 547 -1.42 -34.15 -2.66
N TYR A 548 -0.37 -34.02 -3.46
CA TYR A 548 0.51 -35.10 -3.83
C TYR A 548 1.93 -34.82 -3.34
N LYS A 549 2.66 -35.89 -3.04
CA LYS A 549 4.09 -35.88 -2.79
C LYS A 549 4.80 -36.50 -4.00
N VAL A 550 5.91 -35.90 -4.41
CA VAL A 550 6.77 -36.47 -5.46
C VAL A 550 7.58 -37.62 -4.87
N ILE A 551 7.57 -38.77 -5.54
CA ILE A 551 8.34 -39.97 -5.17
C ILE A 551 9.57 -40.04 -6.10
N GLU A 552 10.73 -40.35 -5.52
CA GLU A 552 12.00 -40.46 -6.25
C GLU A 552 12.07 -41.63 -7.24
#